data_AF-V6KCW0-F1
#
_entry.id   AF-V6KCW0-F1
#
_cell.length_a   1.000
_cell.length_b   1.000
_cell.length_c   1.000
_cell.angle_alpha   90.00
_cell.angle_beta   90.00
_cell.angle_gamma   90.00
#
_symmetry.space_group_name_H-M   'P 1'
#
loop_
_entity.id
_entity.type
_entity.pdbx_description
1 polymer ?
#
loop_
_entity_poly.entity_id
_entity_poly.type
_entity_poly.pdbx_seq_one_letter_code
_entity_poly.pdbx_strand_id
1 'polypeptide(L)' 'MVAVFGSFVTASMLEVKQIGFALAVALALDATVVRLLLVPTVMRLAGRANWWLPHWLDKGLPRIDVD' A
#
# COMPACT_ATOMS: atom_id res chain seq x y z
N MET A 1 -11.77 4.09 -5.60
CA MET A 1 -10.75 3.64 -6.56
C MET A 1 -11.13 2.33 -7.23
N VAL A 2 -11.41 1.24 -6.50
CA VAL A 2 -11.83 -0.06 -7.09
C VAL A 2 -13.01 0.08 -8.07
N ALA A 3 -14.07 0.81 -7.70
CA ALA A 3 -15.24 1.01 -8.58
C ALA A 3 -14.90 1.76 -9.88
N VAL A 4 -13.97 2.71 -9.84
CA VAL A 4 -13.54 3.49 -11.01
C VAL A 4 -12.78 2.60 -11.98
N PHE A 5 -11.77 1.87 -11.51
CA PHE A 5 -11.01 0.95 -12.36
C PHE A 5 -11.84 -0.27 -12.80
N GLY A 6 -12.75 -0.75 -11.95
CA GLY A 6 -13.67 -1.85 -12.28
C GLY A 6 -14.62 -1.48 -13.41
N SER A 7 -15.01 -0.21 -13.54
CA SER A 7 -15.83 0.25 -14.66
C SER A 7 -15.17 0.04 -16.02
N PHE A 8 -13.83 0.01 -16.09
CA PHE A 8 -13.10 -0.15 -17.36
C PHE A 8 -13.23 -1.56 -17.95
N VAL A 9 -13.80 -2.51 -17.20
CA VAL A 9 -14.14 -3.84 -17.73
C VAL A 9 -15.18 -3.76 -18.86
N THR A 10 -15.95 -2.68 -18.93
CA THR A 10 -16.91 -2.43 -20.02
C THR A 10 -16.29 -1.75 -21.25
N ALA A 11 -15.00 -1.42 -21.22
CA ALA A 11 -14.31 -0.81 -22.35
C ALA A 11 -14.25 -1.74 -23.57
N SER A 12 -14.27 -1.14 -24.77
CA SER A 12 -14.17 -1.84 -26.05
C SER A 12 -12.73 -2.24 -26.40
N MET A 13 -11.75 -1.42 -25.99
CA MET A 13 -10.32 -1.71 -26.19
C MET A 13 -9.85 -2.74 -25.16
N LEU A 14 -9.20 -3.81 -25.64
CA LEU A 14 -8.77 -4.92 -24.80
C LEU A 14 -7.70 -4.49 -23.79
N GLU A 15 -6.79 -3.61 -24.19
CA GLU A 15 -5.71 -3.09 -23.37
C GLU A 15 -6.25 -2.33 -22.14
N VAL A 16 -7.27 -1.49 -22.36
CA VAL A 16 -7.95 -0.72 -21.29
C VAL A 16 -8.66 -1.65 -20.32
N LYS A 17 -9.33 -2.67 -20.85
CA LYS A 17 -10.03 -3.69 -20.05
C LYS A 17 -9.07 -4.46 -19.15
N GLN A 18 -7.93 -4.90 -19.69
CA GLN A 18 -6.91 -5.65 -18.96
C GLN A 18 -6.29 -4.83 -17.83
N ILE A 19 -5.84 -3.61 -18.13
CA ILE A 19 -5.22 -2.73 -17.13
C ILE A 19 -6.23 -2.35 -16.04
N GLY A 20 -7.46 -1.99 -16.42
CA GLY A 20 -8.52 -1.64 -15.48
C GLY A 20 -8.89 -2.78 -14.53
N PHE A 21 -9.04 -4.00 -15.06
CA PHE A 21 -9.31 -5.18 -14.25
C PHE A 21 -8.16 -5.48 -13.27
N ALA A 22 -6.92 -5.48 -13.75
CA ALA A 22 -5.74 -5.74 -12.92
C ALA A 22 -5.63 -4.73 -11.77
N LEU A 23 -5.83 -3.44 -12.05
CA LEU A 23 -5.80 -2.38 -11.04
C LEU A 23 -6.95 -2.53 -10.02
N ALA A 24 -8.17 -2.83 -10.49
CA ALA A 24 -9.30 -3.02 -9.59
C ALA A 24 -9.06 -4.17 -8.59
N VAL A 25 -8.54 -5.29 -9.07
CA VAL A 25 -8.22 -6.46 -8.24
C VAL A 25 -7.06 -6.15 -7.29
N ALA A 26 -5.97 -5.55 -7.79
CA ALA A 26 -4.81 -5.20 -6.97
C ALA A 26 -5.19 -4.26 -5.82
N LEU A 27 -5.99 -3.22 -6.11
CA LEU A 27 -6.46 -2.28 -5.09
C LEU A 27 -7.43 -2.93 -4.08
N ALA A 28 -8.30 -3.83 -4.54
CA ALA A 28 -9.21 -4.54 -3.65
C ALA A 28 -8.43 -5.46 -2.68
N LEU A 29 -7.44 -6.19 -3.19
CA LEU A 29 -6.56 -7.03 -2.38
C LEU A 29 -5.71 -6.21 -1.41
N ASP A 30 -5.13 -5.09 -1.86
CA ASP A 30 -4.30 -4.24 -0.99
C ASP A 30 -5.12 -3.63 0.16
N ALA A 31 -6.31 -3.12 -0.15
CA ALA A 31 -7.19 -2.50 0.84
C ALA A 31 -7.76 -3.51 1.86
N THR A 32 -7.89 -4.79 1.49
CA THR A 32 -8.50 -5.82 2.34
C THR A 32 -7.44 -6.77 2.91
N VAL A 33 -6.93 -7.69 2.09
CA VAL A 33 -5.99 -8.74 2.53
C VAL A 33 -4.70 -8.13 3.03
N VAL A 34 -4.10 -7.19 2.29
CA VAL A 34 -2.82 -6.60 2.68
C VAL A 34 -2.98 -5.72 3.91
N ARG A 35 -3.86 -4.71 3.86
CA ARG A 35 -4.00 -3.74 4.96
C ARG A 35 -4.62 -4.29 6.23
N LEU A 36 -5.63 -5.16 6.13
CA LEU A 36 -6.36 -5.63 7.32
C LEU A 36 -5.68 -6.82 7.98
N LEU A 37 -4.93 -7.63 7.23
CA LEU A 37 -4.32 -8.87 7.74
C LEU A 37 -2.81 -8.85 7.65
N LEU A 38 -2.26 -8.71 6.44
CA LEU A 38 -0.84 -8.94 6.16
C LEU A 38 0.04 -7.89 6.84
N VAL A 39 -0.25 -6.61 6.67
CA VAL A 39 0.47 -5.51 7.31
C VAL A 39 0.46 -5.61 8.84
N PRO A 40 -0.69 -5.69 9.54
CA PRO A 40 -0.69 -5.74 11.00
C PRO A 40 -0.03 -7.01 11.56
N THR A 41 -0.17 -8.16 10.89
CA THR A 41 0.47 -9.40 11.34
C THR A 41 1.99 -9.35 11.17
N VAL A 42 2.46 -8.88 10.01
CA VAL A 42 3.89 -8.70 9.75
C VAL A 42 4.49 -7.65 10.69
N MET A 43 3.82 -6.53 10.89
CA MET A 43 4.26 -5.52 11.85
C MET A 43 4.33 -6.08 13.27
N ARG A 44 3.33 -6.88 13.69
CA ARG A 44 3.39 -7.51 15.01
C ARG A 44 4.55 -8.49 15.15
N LEU A 45 4.87 -9.24 14.09
CA LEU A 45 6.00 -10.17 14.07
C LEU A 45 7.37 -9.45 14.08
N ALA A 46 7.50 -8.39 13.30
CA ALA A 46 8.74 -7.62 13.18
C ALA A 46 9.03 -6.73 14.40
N GLY A 47 8.01 -6.32 15.15
CA GLY A 47 8.17 -5.63 16.44
C GLY A 47 9.04 -4.36 16.33
N ARG A 48 10.16 -4.33 17.08
CA ARG A 48 11.10 -3.20 17.11
C ARG A 48 11.80 -2.95 15.77
N ALA A 49 11.86 -3.95 14.89
CA ALA A 49 12.49 -3.81 13.59
C ALA A 49 11.67 -2.93 12.62
N ASN A 50 10.34 -2.78 12.83
CA ASN A 50 9.48 -1.95 11.97
C ASN A 50 9.92 -0.49 11.90
N TRP A 51 10.52 0.00 12.99
CA TRP A 51 10.84 1.41 13.19
C TRP A 51 12.33 1.60 13.46
N TRP A 52 13.16 0.65 13.01
CA TRP A 52 14.60 0.75 13.22
C TRP A 52 15.18 1.85 12.35
N LEU A 53 15.72 2.87 13.01
CA LEU A 53 16.48 3.94 12.38
C LEU A 53 17.97 3.72 12.67
N PRO A 54 18.82 3.59 11.63
CA PRO A 54 20.26 3.51 11.83
C PRO A 54 20.79 4.76 12.53
N HIS A 55 21.65 4.58 13.52
CA HIS A 55 22.12 5.67 14.39
C HIS A 55 22.88 6.79 13.66
N TRP A 56 23.44 6.53 12.47
CA TRP A 56 24.06 7.55 11.63
C TRP A 56 23.03 8.46 10.96
N LEU A 57 21.85 7.93 10.63
CA LEU A 57 20.76 8.68 10.00
C LEU A 57 20.02 9.53 11.05
N ASP A 58 19.85 8.98 12.26
CA ASP A 58 19.28 9.70 13.41
C ASP A 58 20.08 10.97 13.77
N LYS A 59 21.41 10.93 13.66
CA LYS A 59 22.28 12.09 13.92
C LYS A 59 22.16 13.20 12.87
N GLY A 60 21.74 12.88 11.65
CA GLY A 60 21.63 13.84 10.55
C GLY A 60 20.25 14.47 10.41
N LEU A 61 19.24 13.97 11.13
CA LEU A 61 17.86 14.42 10.99
C LEU A 61 17.57 15.61 11.93
N PRO A 62 17.00 16.71 11.43
CA PRO A 62 16.55 17.82 12.26
C PRO A 62 15.38 17.36 13.14
N ARG A 63 15.43 17.67 14.44
CA ARG A 63 14.31 17.44 15.35
C ARG A 63 13.25 18.51 15.10
N ILE A 64 12.11 18.09 14.58
CA ILE A 64 10.95 18.96 14.38
C ILE A 64 10.03 18.68 15.57
N ASP A 65 10.01 19.59 16.55
CA ASP A 65 9.00 19.61 17.60
C ASP A 65 7.71 20.22 17.00
N VAL A 66 6.60 19.51 17.17
CA VAL A 66 5.27 19.94 16.70
C VAL A 66 4.45 20.26 17.96
N ASP A 67 4.48 21.53 18.37
CA ASP A 67 3.64 22.08 19.45
C ASP A 67 2.16 22.18 19.05
#